data_AF-A0A947YYR9-F1
#
_entry.id   AF-A0A947YYR9-F1
#
_cell.length_a   1.000
_cell.length_b   1.000
_cell.length_c   1.000
_cell.angle_alpha   90.00
_cell.angle_beta   90.00
_cell.angle_gamma   90.00
#
_symmetry.space_group_name_H-M   'P 1'
#
loop_
_entity.id
_entity.type
_entity.pdbx_description
1 polymer ?
#
loop_
_entity_poly.entity_id
_entity_poly.type
_entity_poly.pdbx_seq_one_letter_code
_entity_poly.pdbx_strand_id
1 'polypeptide(L)'
;MLCFRQPRLLIVFVIILTSLTISCTKKKKPAFPRHITRKDKNAAASEYLKKSAVTKGRMKGELRLRAARIYLDTNNKAQALIVLKSIINDKTADPRSRARAQMLCLRTEGITRNGLEEIINKYDDVIAGQEALSELINIIIKDESKESAFRFLAKLWKKKRKTNLGDNILYKSATLAQKLPGKSLNWDKIETADNEELAAKLWTLLYKLYPQSSLADDALYSHARILMKRRDFKTARKILRKFLEQRASSFIFGSYISEFHDDAWIMLADSWCLSGNYKKCLKILRRFPKEFPTSRLRDDVAFRVIKLAAEKEGTKPMCREIKRFIKKHSRSRYLKEVKKMQALCHVD
;
A
#
# COMPACT_ATOMS: atom_id res chain seq x y z
N MET A 1 34.81 -34.97 -12.03
CA MET A 1 34.07 -36.13 -11.49
C MET A 1 34.40 -36.27 -10.01
N LEU A 2 33.59 -35.71 -9.12
CA LEU A 2 33.76 -35.89 -7.67
C LEU A 2 32.38 -36.24 -7.10
N CYS A 3 32.23 -37.52 -6.75
CA CYS A 3 31.02 -38.13 -6.21
C CYS A 3 30.98 -37.88 -4.69
N PHE A 4 30.17 -36.94 -4.23
CA PHE A 4 29.83 -36.80 -2.82
C PHE A 4 28.56 -37.61 -2.50
N ARG A 5 28.75 -38.80 -1.91
CA ARG A 5 27.69 -39.59 -1.27
C ARG A 5 27.34 -38.93 0.07
N GLN A 6 26.11 -38.43 0.21
CA GLN A 6 25.56 -38.07 1.52
C GLN A 6 25.01 -39.32 2.23
N PRO A 7 25.26 -39.49 3.55
CA PRO A 7 24.63 -40.54 4.32
C PRO A 7 23.17 -40.18 4.65
N ARG A 8 22.26 -41.12 4.42
CA ARG A 8 20.87 -41.05 4.86
C ARG A 8 20.84 -41.27 6.37
N LEU A 9 20.77 -40.20 7.15
CA LEU A 9 20.43 -40.28 8.58
C LEU A 9 18.93 -40.54 8.70
N LEU A 10 18.57 -41.79 9.00
CA LEU A 10 17.22 -42.17 9.42
C LEU A 10 17.05 -41.74 10.88
N ILE A 11 16.43 -40.59 11.12
CA ILE A 11 16.01 -40.17 12.46
C ILE A 11 14.65 -40.80 12.73
N VAL A 12 14.64 -41.86 13.52
CA VAL A 12 13.44 -42.48 14.06
C VAL A 12 12.93 -41.60 15.20
N PHE A 13 11.90 -40.79 14.93
CA PHE A 13 11.18 -40.05 15.97
C PHE A 13 10.25 -41.02 16.71
N VAL A 14 10.71 -41.55 17.84
CA VAL A 14 9.86 -42.25 18.81
C VAL A 14 9.04 -41.19 19.54
N ILE A 15 7.79 -41.01 19.12
CA ILE A 15 6.82 -40.17 19.81
C ILE A 15 6.35 -40.94 21.04
N ILE A 16 6.97 -40.65 22.19
CA ILE A 16 6.47 -41.08 23.49
C ILE A 16 5.22 -40.24 23.79
N LEU A 17 4.06 -40.83 23.51
CA LEU A 17 2.74 -40.33 23.94
C LEU A 17 2.58 -40.60 25.44
N THR A 18 3.22 -39.79 26.28
CA THR A 18 2.85 -39.72 27.70
C THR A 18 1.51 -39.00 27.82
N SER A 19 0.51 -39.74 28.25
CA SER A 19 -0.84 -39.30 28.61
C SER A 19 -0.78 -38.35 29.80
N LEU A 20 -0.43 -37.09 29.57
CA LEU A 20 -0.69 -36.00 30.51
C LEU A 20 -2.20 -35.77 30.58
N THR A 21 -2.85 -36.38 31.57
CA THR A 21 -4.19 -36.03 32.01
C THR A 21 -4.15 -34.63 32.62
N ILE A 22 -4.18 -33.61 31.75
CA ILE A 22 -4.37 -32.22 32.15
C ILE A 22 -5.80 -32.15 32.69
N SER A 23 -5.93 -32.10 34.02
CA SER A 23 -7.20 -31.86 34.69
C SER A 23 -7.71 -30.48 34.27
N CYS A 24 -8.63 -30.47 33.31
CA CYS A 24 -9.32 -29.30 32.81
C CYS A 24 -10.28 -28.76 33.88
N THR A 25 -9.74 -28.20 34.97
CA THR A 25 -10.53 -27.35 35.85
C THR A 25 -10.98 -26.17 35.00
N LYS A 26 -12.30 -26.05 34.76
CA LYS A 26 -12.93 -24.90 34.11
C LYS A 26 -12.62 -23.63 34.92
N LYS A 27 -11.45 -23.01 34.70
CA LYS A 27 -11.19 -21.64 35.16
C LYS A 27 -12.26 -20.78 34.50
N LYS A 28 -13.24 -20.31 35.28
CA LYS A 28 -14.19 -19.29 34.83
C LYS A 28 -13.33 -18.17 34.25
N LYS A 29 -13.43 -17.93 32.93
CA LYS A 29 -12.74 -16.82 32.30
C LYS A 29 -13.13 -15.58 33.13
N PRO A 30 -12.16 -14.79 33.62
CA PRO A 30 -12.50 -13.58 34.36
C PRO A 30 -13.43 -12.78 33.46
N ALA A 31 -14.63 -12.47 33.98
CA ALA A 31 -15.55 -11.61 33.26
C ALA A 31 -14.84 -10.27 33.13
N PHE A 32 -14.29 -9.99 31.94
CA PHE A 32 -13.71 -8.68 31.68
C PHE A 32 -14.81 -7.65 31.96
N PRO A 33 -14.56 -6.64 32.80
CA PRO A 33 -15.57 -5.63 33.09
C PRO A 33 -16.05 -5.07 31.75
N ARG A 34 -17.36 -5.21 31.48
CA ARG A 34 -17.96 -4.85 30.18
C ARG A 34 -17.79 -3.35 29.88
N HIS A 35 -17.53 -2.52 30.90
CA HIS A 35 -17.23 -1.10 30.77
C HIS A 35 -16.13 -0.67 31.76
N ILE A 36 -15.03 -0.11 31.24
CA ILE A 36 -13.99 0.56 32.05
C ILE A 36 -14.47 1.99 32.32
N THR A 37 -14.57 2.39 33.59
CA THR A 37 -15.05 3.73 33.94
C THR A 37 -14.04 4.81 33.57
N ARG A 38 -14.49 6.08 33.48
CA ARG A 38 -13.58 7.23 33.28
C ARG A 38 -12.51 7.33 34.37
N LYS A 39 -12.89 7.02 35.61
CA LYS A 39 -11.99 7.00 36.78
C LYS A 39 -10.89 5.94 36.60
N ASP A 40 -11.27 4.73 36.18
CA ASP A 40 -10.32 3.63 35.95
C ASP A 40 -9.35 3.96 34.81
N LYS A 41 -9.85 4.57 33.73
CA LYS A 41 -9.00 5.05 32.62
C LYS A 41 -7.98 6.09 33.11
N ASN A 42 -8.40 7.09 33.89
CA ASN A 42 -7.50 8.09 34.45
C ASN A 42 -6.46 7.49 35.43
N ALA A 43 -6.87 6.48 36.22
CA ALA A 43 -5.95 5.74 37.08
C ALA A 43 -4.89 4.99 36.25
N ALA A 44 -5.29 4.32 35.17
CA ALA A 44 -4.38 3.66 34.25
C ALA A 44 -3.41 4.65 33.57
N ALA A 45 -3.89 5.83 33.14
CA ALA A 45 -3.04 6.88 32.61
C ALA A 45 -1.98 7.34 33.64
N SER A 46 -2.38 7.50 34.89
CA SER A 46 -1.48 7.84 36.00
C SER A 46 -0.44 6.75 36.27
N GLU A 47 -0.83 5.47 36.19
CA GLU A 47 0.08 4.34 36.32
C GLU A 47 1.15 4.33 35.20
N TYR A 48 0.74 4.59 33.95
CA TYR A 48 1.68 4.75 32.84
C TYR A 48 2.69 5.87 33.08
N LEU A 49 2.26 7.00 33.67
CA LEU A 49 3.17 8.10 34.03
C LEU A 49 4.15 7.69 35.13
N LYS A 50 3.68 7.03 36.20
CA LYS A 50 4.55 6.48 37.27
C LYS A 50 5.60 5.53 36.69
N LYS A 51 5.17 4.58 35.83
CA LYS A 51 6.08 3.65 35.16
C LYS A 51 7.08 4.38 34.26
N SER A 52 6.65 5.44 33.56
CA SER A 52 7.54 6.24 32.72
C SER A 52 8.63 6.97 33.52
N ALA A 53 8.41 7.29 34.80
CA ALA A 53 9.37 8.01 35.63
C ALA A 53 10.65 7.19 35.89
N VAL A 54 10.51 5.86 35.99
CA VAL A 54 11.65 4.93 36.20
C VAL A 54 12.14 4.28 34.91
N THR A 55 11.41 4.45 33.80
CA THR A 55 11.76 3.87 32.50
C THR A 55 12.70 4.81 31.73
N LYS A 56 13.73 4.26 31.09
CA LYS A 56 14.68 5.01 30.25
C LYS A 56 14.45 4.78 28.74
N GLY A 57 15.02 5.66 27.93
CA GLY A 57 15.05 5.53 26.46
C GLY A 57 13.66 5.59 25.80
N ARG A 58 13.52 4.91 24.65
CA ARG A 58 12.31 4.91 23.80
C ARG A 58 11.02 4.57 24.54
N MET A 59 11.07 3.63 25.48
CA MET A 59 9.88 3.16 26.18
C MET A 59 9.27 4.26 27.08
N LYS A 60 10.08 5.17 27.61
CA LYS A 60 9.63 6.32 28.40
C LYS A 60 8.66 7.21 27.62
N GLY A 61 9.01 7.56 26.38
CA GLY A 61 8.17 8.37 25.49
C GLY A 61 6.85 7.67 25.12
N GLU A 62 6.92 6.38 24.79
CA GLU A 62 5.73 5.59 24.43
C GLU A 62 4.74 5.43 25.61
N LEU A 63 5.23 5.23 26.84
CA LEU A 63 4.36 5.16 28.04
C LEU A 63 3.63 6.50 28.28
N ARG A 64 4.35 7.63 28.14
CA ARG A 64 3.75 8.96 28.27
C ARG A 64 2.74 9.25 27.14
N LEU A 65 3.04 8.84 25.90
CA LEU A 65 2.08 8.94 24.79
C LEU A 65 0.80 8.14 25.05
N ARG A 66 0.91 6.95 25.63
CA ARG A 66 -0.26 6.15 26.05
C ARG A 66 -1.08 6.87 27.11
N ALA A 67 -0.43 7.41 28.15
CA ALA A 67 -1.11 8.20 29.17
C ALA A 67 -1.86 9.40 28.57
N ALA A 68 -1.19 10.17 27.70
CA ALA A 68 -1.79 11.33 27.03
C ALA A 68 -3.03 10.94 26.19
N ARG A 69 -2.97 9.84 25.43
CA ARG A 69 -4.12 9.34 24.66
C ARG A 69 -5.30 8.97 25.56
N ILE A 70 -5.05 8.30 26.68
CA ILE A 70 -6.11 7.96 27.63
C ILE A 70 -6.75 9.24 28.22
N TYR A 71 -5.94 10.27 28.49
CA TYR A 71 -6.49 11.56 28.90
C TYR A 71 -7.33 12.23 27.80
N LEU A 72 -6.93 12.16 26.54
CA LEU A 72 -7.76 12.65 25.42
C LEU A 72 -9.07 11.87 25.30
N ASP A 73 -9.02 10.53 25.38
CA ASP A 73 -10.19 9.65 25.29
C ASP A 73 -11.19 9.86 26.45
N THR A 74 -10.71 10.39 27.58
CA THR A 74 -11.53 10.74 28.75
C THR A 74 -11.87 12.22 28.80
N ASN A 75 -11.67 12.96 27.70
CA ASN A 75 -11.89 14.40 27.57
C ASN A 75 -11.18 15.25 28.65
N ASN A 76 -10.01 14.80 29.12
CA ASN A 76 -9.14 15.54 30.04
C ASN A 76 -8.01 16.20 29.24
N LYS A 77 -8.37 17.17 28.41
CA LYS A 77 -7.43 17.83 27.47
C LYS A 77 -6.27 18.53 28.18
N ALA A 78 -6.52 19.17 29.32
CA ALA A 78 -5.48 19.88 30.08
C ALA A 78 -4.35 18.94 30.51
N GLN A 79 -4.68 17.78 31.11
CA GLN A 79 -3.67 16.79 31.51
C GLN A 79 -2.96 16.16 30.31
N ALA A 80 -3.70 15.88 29.23
CA ALA A 80 -3.08 15.40 28.00
C ALA A 80 -2.02 16.38 27.48
N LEU A 81 -2.34 17.68 27.42
CA LEU A 81 -1.42 18.72 26.92
C LEU A 81 -0.17 18.86 27.79
N ILE A 82 -0.31 18.79 29.13
CA ILE A 82 0.84 18.79 30.05
C ILE A 82 1.78 17.63 29.71
N VAL A 83 1.23 16.42 29.58
CA VAL A 83 2.02 15.23 29.26
C VAL A 83 2.65 15.35 27.88
N LEU A 84 1.91 15.77 26.85
CA LEU A 84 2.42 15.92 25.48
C LEU A 84 3.56 16.95 25.41
N LYS A 85 3.40 18.13 26.01
CA LYS A 85 4.45 19.16 26.07
C LYS A 85 5.69 18.67 26.82
N SER A 86 5.52 17.86 27.87
CA SER A 86 6.65 17.22 28.56
C SER A 86 7.43 16.25 27.66
N ILE A 87 6.76 15.53 26.75
CA ILE A 87 7.43 14.65 25.79
C ILE A 87 8.18 15.48 24.75
N ILE A 88 7.55 16.53 24.19
CA ILE A 88 8.14 17.39 23.16
C ILE A 88 9.46 18.03 23.66
N ASN A 89 9.48 18.47 24.92
CA ASN A 89 10.62 19.14 25.54
C ASN A 89 11.69 18.17 26.08
N ASP A 90 11.39 16.87 26.23
CA ASP A 90 12.34 15.87 26.71
C ASP A 90 13.33 15.48 25.60
N LYS A 91 14.54 16.07 25.61
CA LYS A 91 15.61 15.77 24.64
C LYS A 91 16.04 14.30 24.64
N THR A 92 15.77 13.55 25.71
CA THR A 92 16.09 12.13 25.81
C THR A 92 15.01 11.23 25.19
N ALA A 93 13.83 11.78 24.89
CA ALA A 93 12.78 11.05 24.19
C ALA A 93 13.14 10.86 22.72
N ASP A 94 12.84 9.66 22.19
CA ASP A 94 13.12 9.34 20.80
C ASP A 94 12.36 10.29 19.85
N PRO A 95 12.95 10.64 18.67
CA PRO A 95 12.33 11.58 17.73
C PRO A 95 10.90 11.21 17.33
N ARG A 96 10.60 9.91 17.19
CA ARG A 96 9.25 9.42 16.83
C ARG A 96 8.24 9.74 17.92
N SER A 97 8.57 9.54 19.19
CA SER A 97 7.70 9.91 20.31
C SER A 97 7.46 11.42 20.37
N ARG A 98 8.51 12.23 20.16
CA ARG A 98 8.39 13.70 20.15
C ARG A 98 7.52 14.21 19.01
N ALA A 99 7.73 13.73 17.79
CA ALA A 99 6.95 14.11 16.63
C ALA A 99 5.46 13.76 16.79
N ARG A 100 5.17 12.56 17.31
CA ARG A 100 3.78 12.14 17.62
C ARG A 100 3.16 13.01 18.71
N ALA A 101 3.91 13.35 19.74
CA ALA A 101 3.42 14.22 20.80
C ALA A 101 3.10 15.61 20.26
N GLN A 102 3.95 16.18 19.40
CA GLN A 102 3.72 17.47 18.74
C GLN A 102 2.49 17.45 17.84
N MET A 103 2.32 16.38 17.04
CA MET A 103 1.13 16.22 16.20
C MET A 103 -0.17 16.13 17.02
N LEU A 104 -0.17 15.39 18.13
CA LEU A 104 -1.32 15.30 19.04
C LEU A 104 -1.59 16.63 19.77
N CYS A 105 -0.54 17.37 20.13
CA CYS A 105 -0.65 18.71 20.72
C CYS A 105 -1.37 19.66 19.75
N LEU A 106 -0.92 19.72 18.49
CA LEU A 106 -1.56 20.51 17.44
C LEU A 106 -3.02 20.12 17.20
N ARG A 107 -3.34 18.83 17.14
CA ARG A 107 -4.75 18.39 16.99
C ARG A 107 -5.62 18.79 18.18
N THR A 108 -5.03 18.92 19.37
CA THR A 108 -5.76 19.26 20.60
C THR A 108 -5.95 20.77 20.76
N GLU A 109 -4.94 21.57 20.42
CA GLU A 109 -4.93 23.04 20.56
C GLU A 109 -5.49 23.75 19.31
N GLY A 110 -5.51 23.08 18.16
CA GLY A 110 -5.88 23.66 16.87
C GLY A 110 -4.72 23.51 15.88
N ILE A 111 -5.01 22.91 14.72
CA ILE A 111 -3.99 22.71 13.68
C ILE A 111 -3.65 24.06 13.07
N THR A 112 -2.36 24.40 13.04
CA THR A 112 -1.84 25.61 12.39
C THR A 112 -0.80 25.24 11.33
N ARG A 113 -0.70 26.07 10.28
CA ARG A 113 0.30 25.90 9.22
C ARG A 113 1.72 25.85 9.78
N ASN A 114 2.10 26.80 10.62
CA ASN A 114 3.44 26.89 11.21
C ASN A 114 3.78 25.64 12.04
N GLY A 115 2.82 25.13 12.82
CA GLY A 115 3.03 23.92 13.61
C GLY A 115 3.30 22.68 12.75
N LEU A 116 2.59 22.52 11.65
CA LEU A 116 2.82 21.41 10.71
C LEU A 116 4.16 21.55 9.99
N GLU A 117 4.50 22.76 9.55
CA GLU A 117 5.80 23.04 8.91
C GLU A 117 6.97 22.76 9.87
N GLU A 118 6.84 23.08 11.16
CA GLU A 118 7.84 22.74 12.18
C GLU A 118 8.05 21.23 12.28
N ILE A 119 6.97 20.44 12.36
CA ILE A 119 7.05 18.97 12.41
C ILE A 119 7.74 18.43 11.15
N ILE A 120 7.34 18.88 9.96
CA ILE A 120 7.93 18.44 8.68
C ILE A 120 9.42 18.77 8.61
N ASN A 121 9.83 19.94 9.09
CA ASN A 121 11.21 20.36 9.05
C ASN A 121 12.09 19.57 10.03
N LYS A 122 11.57 19.25 11.21
CA LYS A 122 12.31 18.63 12.32
C LYS A 122 12.30 17.10 12.29
N TYR A 123 11.26 16.48 11.72
CA TYR A 123 11.04 15.03 11.79
C TYR A 123 10.72 14.43 10.41
N ASP A 124 11.71 14.42 9.52
CA ASP A 124 11.57 13.96 8.14
C ASP A 124 11.71 12.44 7.93
N ASP A 125 11.95 11.70 9.01
CA ASP A 125 12.14 10.25 9.01
C ASP A 125 11.04 9.48 9.75
N VAL A 126 10.01 10.16 10.24
CA VAL A 126 8.94 9.55 11.04
C VAL A 126 7.55 9.73 10.42
N ILE A 127 6.67 8.77 10.72
CA ILE A 127 5.26 8.76 10.25
C ILE A 127 4.53 10.08 10.57
N ALA A 128 4.80 10.68 11.73
CA ALA A 128 4.16 11.95 12.10
C ALA A 128 4.55 13.11 11.16
N GLY A 129 5.76 13.10 10.57
CA GLY A 129 6.14 14.05 9.53
C GLY A 129 5.35 13.86 8.24
N GLN A 130 5.07 12.61 7.85
CA GLN A 130 4.24 12.28 6.70
C GLN A 130 2.76 12.65 6.91
N GLU A 131 2.24 12.43 8.13
CA GLU A 131 0.92 12.90 8.54
C GLU A 131 0.85 14.44 8.46
N ALA A 132 1.82 15.14 9.05
CA ALA A 132 1.87 16.60 9.03
C ALA A 132 1.94 17.16 7.60
N LEU A 133 2.72 16.53 6.71
CA LEU A 133 2.77 16.87 5.29
C LEU A 133 1.39 16.75 4.63
N SER A 134 0.65 15.67 4.90
CA SER A 134 -0.68 15.46 4.32
C SER A 134 -1.71 16.49 4.80
N GLU A 135 -1.70 16.80 6.10
CA GLU A 135 -2.58 17.82 6.69
C GLU A 135 -2.26 19.21 6.13
N LEU A 136 -0.98 19.54 5.98
CA LEU A 136 -0.54 20.83 5.44
C LEU A 136 -0.95 21.00 3.98
N ILE A 137 -0.81 19.96 3.16
CA ILE A 137 -1.30 19.96 1.77
C ILE A 137 -2.81 20.22 1.76
N ASN A 138 -3.58 19.57 2.63
CA ASN A 138 -5.03 19.76 2.68
C ASN A 138 -5.41 21.20 3.06
N ILE A 139 -4.71 21.79 4.04
CA ILE A 139 -4.88 23.20 4.41
C ILE A 139 -4.57 24.12 3.23
N ILE A 140 -3.43 23.93 2.55
CA ILE A 140 -3.07 24.75 1.39
C ILE A 140 -4.09 24.60 0.25
N ILE A 141 -4.61 23.39 0.00
CA ILE A 141 -5.65 23.18 -1.02
C ILE A 141 -6.95 23.88 -0.64
N LYS A 142 -7.32 23.83 0.64
CA LYS A 142 -8.56 24.42 1.15
C LYS A 142 -8.52 25.95 1.16
N ASP A 143 -7.42 26.51 1.64
CA ASP A 143 -7.27 27.94 1.89
C ASP A 143 -6.73 28.68 0.64
N GLU A 144 -5.99 27.97 -0.23
CA GLU A 144 -5.41 28.50 -1.45
C GLU A 144 -5.87 27.69 -2.67
N SER A 145 -5.06 26.74 -3.15
CA SER A 145 -5.32 25.98 -4.38
C SER A 145 -4.45 24.71 -4.47
N LYS A 146 -4.79 23.81 -5.40
CA LYS A 146 -3.94 22.64 -5.72
C LYS A 146 -2.59 23.06 -6.31
N GLU A 147 -2.58 24.14 -7.08
CA GLU A 147 -1.40 24.75 -7.70
C GLU A 147 -0.46 25.29 -6.63
N SER A 148 -0.98 25.97 -5.61
CA SER A 148 -0.21 26.41 -4.44
C SER A 148 0.41 25.22 -3.70
N ALA A 149 -0.38 24.17 -3.45
CA ALA A 149 0.12 22.96 -2.78
C ALA A 149 1.22 22.28 -3.61
N PHE A 150 1.07 22.23 -4.93
CA PHE A 150 2.08 21.71 -5.84
C PHE A 150 3.37 22.53 -5.78
N ARG A 151 3.30 23.87 -5.87
CA ARG A 151 4.48 24.75 -5.73
C ARG A 151 5.16 24.60 -4.37
N PHE A 152 4.38 24.45 -3.30
CA PHE A 152 4.90 24.16 -1.97
C PHE A 152 5.72 22.86 -1.95
N LEU A 153 5.16 21.77 -2.50
CA LEU A 153 5.86 20.49 -2.59
C LEU A 153 7.13 20.57 -3.43
N ALA A 154 7.15 21.38 -4.49
CA ALA A 154 8.35 21.61 -5.32
C ALA A 154 9.50 22.20 -4.50
N LYS A 155 9.20 23.26 -3.76
CA LYS A 155 10.16 23.92 -2.87
C LYS A 155 10.61 22.97 -1.75
N LEU A 156 9.69 22.21 -1.17
CA LEU A 156 10.00 21.27 -0.10
C LEU A 156 10.88 20.10 -0.59
N TRP A 157 10.60 19.56 -1.77
CA TRP A 157 11.38 18.45 -2.35
C TRP A 157 12.85 18.84 -2.53
N LYS A 158 13.15 20.05 -3.02
CA LYS A 158 14.53 20.53 -3.15
C LYS A 158 15.32 20.44 -1.83
N LYS A 159 14.66 20.73 -0.70
CA LYS A 159 15.24 20.69 0.64
C LYS A 159 15.28 19.26 1.22
N LYS A 160 14.27 18.44 0.93
CA LYS A 160 14.03 17.15 1.61
C LYS A 160 14.26 15.90 0.74
N ARG A 161 14.73 16.03 -0.51
CA ARG A 161 14.93 14.90 -1.43
C ARG A 161 15.86 13.78 -0.93
N LYS A 162 16.73 14.03 0.05
CA LYS A 162 17.63 13.00 0.62
C LYS A 162 17.07 12.30 1.86
N THR A 163 15.82 12.58 2.22
CA THR A 163 15.18 12.10 3.46
C THR A 163 14.06 11.11 3.13
N ASN A 164 13.50 10.44 4.16
CA ASN A 164 12.35 9.54 3.99
C ASN A 164 11.03 10.29 3.70
N LEU A 165 11.03 11.63 3.67
CA LEU A 165 9.92 12.40 3.10
C LEU A 165 10.05 12.61 1.59
N GLY A 166 11.23 12.39 1.00
CA GLY A 166 11.47 12.69 -0.40
C GLY A 166 10.55 11.93 -1.36
N ASP A 167 10.33 10.64 -1.10
CA ASP A 167 9.41 9.77 -1.83
C ASP A 167 7.94 10.19 -1.64
N ASN A 168 7.53 10.50 -0.41
CA ASN A 168 6.20 10.97 -0.05
C ASN A 168 5.88 12.30 -0.75
N ILE A 169 6.84 13.22 -0.78
CA ILE A 169 6.70 14.49 -1.49
C ILE A 169 6.49 14.21 -2.99
N LEU A 170 7.33 13.39 -3.63
CA LEU A 170 7.13 13.05 -5.05
C LEU A 170 5.79 12.36 -5.31
N TYR A 171 5.37 11.45 -4.44
CA TYR A 171 4.10 10.74 -4.57
C TYR A 171 2.91 11.72 -4.54
N LYS A 172 2.88 12.61 -3.54
CA LYS A 172 1.83 13.62 -3.43
C LYS A 172 1.84 14.59 -4.60
N SER A 173 3.04 14.96 -5.07
CA SER A 173 3.22 15.84 -6.23
C SER A 173 2.69 15.21 -7.51
N ALA A 174 3.04 13.96 -7.79
CA ALA A 174 2.56 13.24 -8.97
C ALA A 174 1.04 13.04 -8.92
N THR A 175 0.50 12.73 -7.74
CA THR A 175 -0.96 12.62 -7.52
C THR A 175 -1.68 13.95 -7.77
N LEU A 176 -1.12 15.08 -7.30
CA LEU A 176 -1.69 16.40 -7.55
C LEU A 176 -1.60 16.79 -9.02
N ALA A 177 -0.47 16.55 -9.68
CA ALA A 177 -0.30 16.78 -11.11
C ALA A 177 -1.41 16.09 -11.93
N GLN A 178 -1.71 14.81 -11.67
CA GLN A 178 -2.81 14.11 -12.36
C GLN A 178 -4.20 14.73 -12.15
N LYS A 179 -4.42 15.49 -11.06
CA LYS A 179 -5.71 16.06 -10.67
C LYS A 179 -5.87 17.54 -11.01
N LEU A 180 -4.85 18.16 -11.59
CA LEU A 180 -4.85 19.56 -11.97
C LEU A 180 -5.39 19.73 -13.40
N PRO A 181 -6.37 20.63 -13.62
CA PRO A 181 -6.82 20.96 -14.96
C PRO A 181 -5.76 21.79 -15.72
N GLY A 182 -5.80 21.77 -17.05
CA GLY A 182 -5.08 22.73 -17.89
C GLY A 182 -3.62 22.40 -18.22
N LYS A 183 -2.88 23.44 -18.63
CA LYS A 183 -1.48 23.37 -19.11
C LYS A 183 -0.50 23.17 -17.95
N SER A 184 0.63 22.52 -18.26
CA SER A 184 1.69 22.12 -17.33
C SER A 184 2.07 23.21 -16.32
N LEU A 185 2.09 22.84 -15.04
CA LEU A 185 2.82 23.61 -14.04
C LEU A 185 4.34 23.43 -14.24
N ASN A 186 5.11 24.50 -14.07
CA ASN A 186 6.57 24.43 -14.12
C ASN A 186 7.09 24.04 -12.72
N TRP A 187 7.59 22.80 -12.57
CA TRP A 187 8.22 22.33 -11.32
C TRP A 187 9.66 22.86 -11.13
N ASP A 188 10.19 23.60 -12.11
CA ASP A 188 11.33 24.55 -12.12
C ASP A 188 12.19 24.39 -13.38
N LYS A 189 12.18 23.23 -14.05
CA LYS A 189 12.79 22.95 -15.38
C LYS A 189 12.13 21.78 -16.13
N ILE A 190 11.01 21.27 -15.62
CA ILE A 190 10.30 20.14 -16.25
C ILE A 190 9.26 20.75 -17.18
N GLU A 191 9.69 21.09 -18.39
CA GLU A 191 8.77 21.48 -19.44
C GLU A 191 8.00 20.24 -19.90
N THR A 192 6.68 20.33 -19.87
CA THR A 192 5.79 19.28 -20.38
C THR A 192 4.64 19.90 -21.14
N ALA A 193 4.11 19.14 -22.10
CA ALA A 193 2.95 19.58 -22.86
C ALA A 193 1.69 19.66 -21.97
N ASP A 194 1.58 18.77 -20.98
CA ASP A 194 0.41 18.61 -20.13
C ASP A 194 0.75 18.02 -18.74
N ASN A 195 -0.22 18.12 -17.83
CA ASN A 195 -0.07 17.63 -16.45
C ASN A 195 0.08 16.09 -16.34
N GLU A 196 -0.37 15.30 -17.33
CA GLU A 196 -0.18 13.85 -17.32
C GLU A 196 1.27 13.48 -17.60
N GLU A 197 1.92 14.16 -18.54
CA GLU A 197 3.34 13.99 -18.80
C GLU A 197 4.17 14.40 -17.58
N LEU A 198 3.81 15.51 -16.91
CA LEU A 198 4.44 15.92 -15.66
C LEU A 198 4.29 14.84 -14.58
N ALA A 199 3.08 14.31 -14.40
CA ALA A 199 2.85 13.22 -13.46
C ALA A 199 3.68 11.97 -13.82
N ALA A 200 3.76 11.58 -15.09
CA ALA A 200 4.59 10.45 -15.54
C ALA A 200 6.08 10.67 -15.23
N LYS A 201 6.60 11.89 -15.43
CA LYS A 201 7.98 12.26 -15.07
C LYS A 201 8.19 12.19 -13.55
N LEU A 202 7.25 12.66 -12.74
CA LEU A 202 7.33 12.59 -11.27
C LEU A 202 7.26 11.14 -10.75
N TRP A 203 6.37 10.31 -11.29
CA TRP A 203 6.35 8.87 -10.99
C TRP A 203 7.67 8.19 -11.37
N THR A 204 8.23 8.56 -12.53
CA THR A 204 9.54 8.09 -12.97
C THR A 204 10.65 8.45 -12.00
N LEU A 205 10.67 9.70 -11.51
CA LEU A 205 11.63 10.13 -10.50
C LEU A 205 11.49 9.34 -9.21
N LEU A 206 10.26 9.04 -8.77
CA LEU A 206 10.01 8.32 -7.53
C LEU A 206 10.66 6.93 -7.53
N TYR A 207 10.30 6.06 -8.48
CA TYR A 207 10.87 4.70 -8.47
C TYR A 207 12.35 4.65 -8.90
N LYS A 208 12.89 5.69 -9.53
CA LYS A 208 14.32 5.78 -9.86
C LYS A 208 15.16 6.20 -8.66
N LEU A 209 14.71 7.21 -7.91
CA LEU A 209 15.47 7.76 -6.78
C LEU A 209 15.19 7.01 -5.47
N TYR A 210 14.01 6.40 -5.33
CA TYR A 210 13.59 5.67 -4.14
C TYR A 210 13.11 4.25 -4.49
N PRO A 211 13.95 3.40 -5.10
CA PRO A 211 13.55 2.06 -5.53
C PRO A 211 13.17 1.11 -4.37
N GLN A 212 13.57 1.44 -3.13
CA GLN A 212 13.24 0.68 -1.92
C GLN A 212 12.03 1.25 -1.16
N SER A 213 11.45 2.35 -1.63
CA SER A 213 10.24 2.92 -1.03
C SER A 213 9.05 1.99 -1.24
N SER A 214 8.17 1.87 -0.25
CA SER A 214 6.88 1.19 -0.42
C SER A 214 6.01 1.83 -1.51
N LEU A 215 6.30 3.08 -1.89
CA LEU A 215 5.60 3.84 -2.94
C LEU A 215 6.19 3.59 -4.35
N ALA A 216 7.28 2.83 -4.49
CA ALA A 216 7.89 2.55 -5.79
C ALA A 216 6.96 1.73 -6.70
N ASP A 217 6.27 0.75 -6.11
CA ASP A 217 5.25 -0.08 -6.77
C ASP A 217 4.09 0.78 -7.28
N ASP A 218 3.55 1.65 -6.42
CA ASP A 218 2.48 2.60 -6.77
C ASP A 218 2.89 3.50 -7.94
N ALA A 219 4.14 3.97 -7.92
CA ALA A 219 4.68 4.84 -8.96
C ALA A 219 4.83 4.12 -10.29
N LEU A 220 5.32 2.88 -10.30
CA LEU A 220 5.42 2.08 -11.53
C LEU A 220 4.04 1.78 -12.12
N TYR A 221 3.10 1.35 -11.28
CA TYR A 221 1.73 1.08 -11.72
C TYR A 221 1.04 2.35 -12.25
N SER A 222 1.15 3.47 -11.53
CA SER A 222 0.58 4.76 -11.94
C SER A 222 1.22 5.31 -13.22
N HIS A 223 2.53 5.15 -13.39
CA HIS A 223 3.22 5.53 -14.63
C HIS A 223 2.72 4.69 -15.81
N ALA A 224 2.60 3.36 -15.65
CA ALA A 224 2.05 2.50 -16.68
C ALA A 224 0.62 2.92 -17.08
N ARG A 225 -0.24 3.28 -16.12
CA ARG A 225 -1.60 3.77 -16.40
C ARG A 225 -1.61 5.03 -17.27
N ILE A 226 -0.74 6.00 -16.98
CA ILE A 226 -0.62 7.20 -17.82
C ILE A 226 -0.17 6.82 -19.23
N LEU A 227 0.85 5.97 -19.36
CA LEU A 227 1.36 5.52 -20.66
C LEU A 227 0.28 4.78 -21.48
N MET A 228 -0.53 3.96 -20.81
CA MET A 228 -1.69 3.29 -21.42
C MET A 228 -2.72 4.30 -21.94
N LYS A 229 -3.06 5.34 -21.16
CA LYS A 229 -3.99 6.40 -21.56
C LYS A 229 -3.47 7.18 -22.78
N ARG A 230 -2.17 7.45 -22.82
CA ARG A 230 -1.47 8.12 -23.93
C ARG A 230 -1.19 7.21 -25.13
N ARG A 231 -1.65 5.95 -25.09
CA ARG A 231 -1.41 4.94 -26.14
C ARG A 231 0.08 4.61 -26.40
N ASP A 232 0.99 4.95 -25.48
CA ASP A 232 2.37 4.46 -25.51
C ASP A 232 2.44 3.05 -24.92
N PHE A 233 1.85 2.10 -25.64
CA PHE A 233 1.78 0.70 -25.22
C PHE A 233 3.17 0.06 -25.14
N LYS A 234 4.15 0.52 -25.93
CA LYS A 234 5.50 -0.03 -25.93
C LYS A 234 6.20 0.28 -24.62
N THR A 235 6.17 1.54 -24.17
CA THR A 235 6.78 1.92 -22.89
C THR A 235 5.98 1.40 -21.71
N ALA A 236 4.64 1.43 -21.77
CA ALA A 236 3.77 0.88 -20.73
C ALA A 236 4.13 -0.59 -20.42
N ARG A 237 4.34 -1.41 -21.46
CA ARG A 237 4.78 -2.81 -21.30
C ARG A 237 6.11 -2.97 -20.58
N LYS A 238 7.09 -2.10 -20.86
CA LYS A 238 8.38 -2.15 -20.17
C LYS A 238 8.22 -1.86 -18.67
N ILE A 239 7.43 -0.84 -18.34
CA ILE A 239 7.15 -0.47 -16.95
C ILE A 239 6.36 -1.57 -16.23
N LEU A 240 5.32 -2.13 -16.85
CA LEU A 240 4.51 -3.22 -16.28
C LEU A 240 5.32 -4.49 -16.03
N ARG A 241 6.24 -4.84 -16.94
CA ARG A 241 7.14 -5.98 -16.71
C ARG A 241 8.06 -5.75 -15.52
N LYS A 242 8.67 -4.56 -15.43
CA LYS A 242 9.50 -4.19 -14.29
C LYS A 242 8.71 -4.29 -12.98
N PHE A 243 7.47 -3.80 -12.95
CA PHE A 243 6.58 -3.92 -11.80
C PHE A 243 6.30 -5.39 -11.42
N LEU A 244 5.95 -6.23 -12.40
CA LEU A 244 5.67 -7.65 -12.16
C LEU A 244 6.91 -8.49 -11.79
N GLU A 245 8.11 -8.05 -12.21
CA GLU A 245 9.39 -8.66 -11.85
C GLU A 245 9.79 -8.36 -10.40
N GLN A 246 9.32 -7.26 -9.82
CA GLN A 246 9.60 -6.87 -8.44
C GLN A 246 8.87 -7.70 -7.38
N ARG A 247 8.14 -8.75 -7.79
CA ARG A 247 7.49 -9.68 -6.87
C ARG A 247 8.54 -10.33 -5.95
N ALA A 248 8.68 -9.78 -4.75
CA ALA A 248 9.59 -10.30 -3.74
C ALA A 248 9.01 -11.61 -3.17
N SER A 249 9.50 -12.74 -3.68
CA SER A 249 9.33 -14.03 -3.02
C SER A 249 10.39 -14.15 -1.92
N SER A 250 10.13 -13.54 -0.76
CA SER A 250 10.93 -13.88 0.42
C SER A 250 10.40 -15.18 1.01
N PHE A 251 11.23 -16.23 1.02
CA PHE A 251 10.93 -17.47 1.71
C PHE A 251 10.66 -17.23 3.21
N ILE A 252 11.28 -16.19 3.79
CA ILE A 252 11.24 -15.90 5.23
C ILE A 252 10.04 -15.01 5.62
N PHE A 253 9.70 -14.02 4.80
CA PHE A 253 8.70 -12.99 5.16
C PHE A 253 7.35 -13.14 4.44
N GLY A 254 7.15 -14.24 3.72
CA GLY A 254 5.99 -14.43 2.85
C GLY A 254 6.14 -13.68 1.52
N SER A 255 5.34 -14.06 0.52
CA SER A 255 5.32 -13.36 -0.76
C SER A 255 4.68 -11.99 -0.58
N TYR A 256 5.46 -10.91 -0.68
CA TYR A 256 4.88 -9.59 -0.85
C TYR A 256 4.28 -9.50 -2.26
N ILE A 257 2.97 -9.29 -2.31
CA ILE A 257 2.22 -9.08 -3.55
C ILE A 257 1.51 -7.74 -3.35
N SER A 258 2.00 -6.68 -4.00
CA SER A 258 1.26 -5.42 -4.09
C SER A 258 -0.15 -5.68 -4.61
N GLU A 259 -1.13 -4.95 -4.06
CA GLU A 259 -2.55 -5.09 -4.40
C GLU A 259 -2.85 -4.89 -5.89
N PHE A 260 -1.94 -4.27 -6.66
CA PHE A 260 -2.08 -4.03 -8.09
C PHE A 260 -1.47 -5.13 -8.98
N HIS A 261 -0.95 -6.24 -8.44
CA HIS A 261 -0.27 -7.25 -9.27
C HIS A 261 -1.19 -7.90 -10.30
N ASP A 262 -2.41 -8.26 -9.92
CA ASP A 262 -3.35 -8.89 -10.85
C ASP A 262 -3.90 -7.87 -11.87
N ASP A 263 -4.21 -6.66 -11.43
CA ASP A 263 -4.56 -5.53 -12.31
C ASP A 263 -3.44 -5.20 -13.31
N ALA A 264 -2.18 -5.16 -12.88
CA ALA A 264 -1.03 -4.89 -13.75
C ALA A 264 -0.81 -6.01 -14.78
N TRP A 265 -1.10 -7.27 -14.42
CA TRP A 265 -1.06 -8.38 -15.38
C TRP A 265 -2.12 -8.25 -16.46
N ILE A 266 -3.34 -7.85 -16.09
CA ILE A 266 -4.43 -7.58 -17.04
C ILE A 266 -4.06 -6.39 -17.92
N MET A 267 -3.54 -5.31 -17.35
CA MET A 267 -3.08 -4.12 -18.09
C MET A 267 -1.94 -4.46 -19.06
N LEU A 268 -1.06 -5.39 -18.68
CA LEU A 268 -0.02 -5.89 -19.58
C LEU A 268 -0.63 -6.62 -20.76
N ALA A 269 -1.67 -7.43 -20.56
CA ALA A 269 -2.41 -8.04 -21.66
C ALA A 269 -3.11 -6.98 -22.53
N ASP A 270 -3.76 -6.00 -21.91
CA ASP A 270 -4.47 -4.90 -22.59
C ASP A 270 -3.56 -4.14 -23.53
N SER A 271 -2.34 -3.84 -23.08
CA SER A 271 -1.35 -3.15 -23.91
C SER A 271 -1.03 -3.91 -25.21
N TRP A 272 -1.08 -5.26 -25.20
CA TRP A 272 -0.88 -6.07 -26.41
C TRP A 272 -2.14 -6.13 -27.27
N CYS A 273 -3.30 -6.27 -26.64
CA CYS A 273 -4.59 -6.24 -27.33
C CYS A 273 -4.78 -4.91 -28.07
N LEU A 274 -4.59 -3.79 -27.39
CA LEU A 274 -4.76 -2.44 -27.95
C LEU A 274 -3.72 -2.11 -29.04
N SER A 275 -2.56 -2.77 -29.04
CA SER A 275 -1.57 -2.67 -30.11
C SER A 275 -1.77 -3.71 -31.22
N GLY A 276 -2.93 -4.37 -31.30
CA GLY A 276 -3.29 -5.35 -32.33
C GLY A 276 -2.61 -6.73 -32.22
N ASN A 277 -1.80 -6.98 -31.20
CA ASN A 277 -1.10 -8.26 -31.03
C ASN A 277 -1.93 -9.24 -30.16
N TYR A 278 -3.05 -9.69 -30.70
CA TYR A 278 -4.02 -10.54 -29.99
C TYR A 278 -3.42 -11.87 -29.54
N LYS A 279 -2.49 -12.45 -30.32
CA LYS A 279 -1.78 -13.69 -29.95
C LYS A 279 -1.04 -13.55 -28.62
N LYS A 280 -0.29 -12.45 -28.41
CA LYS A 280 0.39 -12.18 -27.14
C LYS A 280 -0.60 -11.84 -26.02
N CYS A 281 -1.64 -11.07 -26.32
CA CYS A 281 -2.69 -10.73 -25.36
C CYS A 281 -3.35 -12.00 -24.79
N LEU A 282 -3.85 -12.89 -25.65
CA LEU A 282 -4.45 -14.16 -25.26
C LEU A 282 -3.47 -15.06 -24.51
N LYS A 283 -2.19 -15.10 -24.90
CA LYS A 283 -1.16 -15.86 -24.17
C LYS A 283 -1.03 -15.39 -22.71
N ILE A 284 -1.06 -14.08 -22.47
CA ILE A 284 -0.94 -13.51 -21.12
C ILE A 284 -2.21 -13.76 -20.30
N LEU A 285 -3.39 -13.51 -20.88
CA LEU A 285 -4.67 -13.74 -20.20
C LEU A 285 -4.87 -15.21 -19.83
N ARG A 286 -4.52 -16.16 -20.72
CA ARG A 286 -4.62 -17.60 -20.45
C ARG A 286 -3.75 -18.07 -19.28
N ARG A 287 -2.64 -17.37 -18.99
CA ARG A 287 -1.78 -17.67 -17.83
C ARG A 287 -2.33 -17.14 -16.52
N PHE A 288 -3.19 -16.12 -16.55
CA PHE A 288 -3.65 -15.39 -15.37
C PHE A 288 -4.19 -16.30 -14.25
N PRO A 289 -5.09 -17.28 -14.48
CA PRO A 289 -5.59 -18.13 -13.39
C PRO A 289 -4.53 -19.02 -12.73
N LYS A 290 -3.42 -19.28 -13.42
CA LYS A 290 -2.27 -20.02 -12.88
C LYS A 290 -1.39 -19.10 -12.02
N GLU A 291 -1.16 -17.87 -12.45
CA GLU A 291 -0.31 -16.90 -11.74
C GLU A 291 -1.01 -16.30 -10.50
N PHE A 292 -2.33 -16.14 -10.58
CA PHE A 292 -3.17 -15.53 -9.54
C PHE A 292 -4.32 -16.45 -9.14
N PRO A 293 -4.04 -17.63 -8.55
CA PRO A 293 -5.05 -18.64 -8.24
C PRO A 293 -6.06 -18.20 -7.17
N THR A 294 -5.82 -17.12 -6.44
CA THR A 294 -6.73 -16.58 -5.42
C THR A 294 -7.41 -15.28 -5.86
N SER A 295 -7.06 -14.72 -7.02
CA SER A 295 -7.67 -13.46 -7.48
C SER A 295 -9.17 -13.63 -7.73
N ARG A 296 -9.92 -12.59 -7.37
CA ARG A 296 -11.35 -12.45 -7.65
C ARG A 296 -11.65 -12.19 -9.13
N LEU A 297 -10.64 -11.83 -9.92
CA LEU A 297 -10.77 -11.50 -11.35
C LEU A 297 -10.60 -12.72 -12.28
N ARG A 298 -10.43 -13.93 -11.74
CA ARG A 298 -10.10 -15.12 -12.53
C ARG A 298 -11.19 -15.48 -13.54
N ASP A 299 -12.46 -15.44 -13.14
CA ASP A 299 -13.57 -15.74 -14.03
C ASP A 299 -13.85 -14.59 -15.00
N ASP A 300 -13.67 -13.33 -14.59
CA ASP A 300 -13.67 -12.17 -15.49
C ASP A 300 -12.66 -12.34 -16.63
N VAL A 301 -11.41 -12.68 -16.29
CA VAL A 301 -10.33 -12.88 -17.27
C VAL A 301 -10.59 -14.11 -18.15
N ALA A 302 -11.04 -15.22 -17.56
CA ALA A 302 -11.34 -16.43 -18.32
C ALA A 302 -12.50 -16.22 -19.31
N PHE A 303 -13.51 -15.45 -18.90
CA PHE A 303 -14.62 -15.09 -19.78
C PHE A 303 -14.18 -14.18 -20.92
N ARG A 304 -13.31 -13.20 -20.62
CA ARG A 304 -12.70 -12.35 -21.63
C ARG A 304 -11.87 -13.13 -22.65
N VAL A 305 -11.16 -14.19 -22.24
CA VAL A 305 -10.44 -15.09 -23.15
C VAL A 305 -11.39 -15.76 -24.14
N ILE A 306 -12.58 -16.20 -23.70
CA ILE A 306 -13.59 -16.78 -24.59
C ILE A 306 -14.01 -15.77 -25.66
N LYS A 307 -14.36 -14.54 -25.25
CA LYS A 307 -14.78 -13.48 -26.17
C LYS A 307 -13.70 -13.15 -27.21
N LEU A 308 -12.45 -12.98 -26.76
CA LEU A 308 -11.33 -12.69 -27.66
C LEU A 308 -10.98 -13.87 -28.58
N ALA A 309 -11.10 -15.12 -28.10
CA ALA A 309 -10.87 -16.29 -28.94
C ALA A 309 -11.94 -16.43 -30.03
N ALA A 310 -13.21 -16.17 -29.70
CA ALA A 310 -14.30 -16.13 -30.68
C ALA A 310 -14.03 -15.10 -31.78
N GLU A 311 -13.63 -13.89 -31.38
CA GLU A 311 -13.42 -12.78 -32.30
C GLU A 311 -12.14 -12.90 -33.15
N LYS A 312 -11.06 -13.46 -32.60
CA LYS A 312 -9.72 -13.40 -33.21
C LYS A 312 -9.12 -14.75 -33.61
N GLU A 313 -9.61 -15.88 -33.08
CA GLU A 313 -9.07 -17.22 -33.35
C GLU A 313 -10.13 -18.19 -33.96
N GLY A 314 -11.42 -17.85 -33.94
CA GLY A 314 -12.52 -18.63 -34.52
C GLY A 314 -13.22 -19.60 -33.56
N THR A 315 -14.16 -20.39 -34.09
CA THR A 315 -15.07 -21.26 -33.31
C THR A 315 -14.34 -22.32 -32.49
N LYS A 316 -13.41 -23.07 -33.12
CA LYS A 316 -12.72 -24.18 -32.45
C LYS A 316 -11.90 -23.74 -31.21
N PRO A 317 -11.08 -22.67 -31.26
CA PRO A 317 -10.41 -22.14 -30.07
C PRO A 317 -11.38 -21.61 -29.00
N MET A 318 -12.44 -20.90 -29.39
CA MET A 318 -13.49 -20.45 -28.47
C MET A 318 -14.10 -21.62 -27.70
N CYS A 319 -14.55 -22.68 -28.40
CA CYS A 319 -15.18 -23.85 -27.79
C CYS A 319 -14.28 -24.57 -26.79
N ARG A 320 -12.97 -24.60 -27.05
CA ARG A 320 -11.98 -25.13 -26.10
C ARG A 320 -11.95 -24.32 -24.80
N GLU A 321 -12.01 -23.00 -24.87
CA GLU A 321 -12.00 -22.13 -23.69
C GLU A 321 -13.35 -22.17 -22.94
N ILE A 322 -14.48 -22.29 -23.63
CA ILE A 322 -15.80 -22.54 -23.03
C ILE A 322 -15.79 -23.80 -22.17
N LYS A 323 -15.30 -24.93 -22.72
CA LYS A 323 -15.21 -26.20 -21.98
C LYS A 323 -14.35 -26.07 -20.71
N ARG A 324 -13.22 -25.35 -20.80
CA ARG A 324 -12.35 -25.08 -19.63
C ARG A 324 -13.04 -24.19 -18.61
N PHE A 325 -13.76 -23.17 -19.06
CA PHE A 325 -14.48 -22.24 -18.20
C PHE A 325 -15.56 -22.94 -17.38
N ILE A 326 -16.44 -23.70 -18.03
CA ILE A 326 -17.53 -24.43 -17.35
C ILE A 326 -16.95 -25.38 -16.29
N LYS A 327 -15.84 -26.07 -16.60
CA LYS A 327 -15.17 -26.97 -15.66
C LYS A 327 -14.60 -26.25 -14.43
N LYS A 328 -13.96 -25.10 -14.61
CA LYS A 328 -13.20 -24.41 -13.54
C LYS A 328 -14.00 -23.33 -12.80
N HIS A 329 -15.06 -22.81 -13.41
CA HIS A 329 -15.80 -21.63 -12.95
C HIS A 329 -17.31 -21.89 -12.92
N SER A 330 -17.73 -23.05 -12.40
CA SER A 330 -19.13 -23.48 -12.32
C SER A 330 -20.04 -22.58 -11.46
N ARG A 331 -19.47 -21.68 -10.67
CA ARG A 331 -20.19 -20.68 -9.86
C ARG A 331 -20.04 -19.25 -10.38
N SER A 332 -19.44 -19.05 -11.55
CA SER A 332 -19.25 -17.71 -12.11
C SER A 332 -20.57 -17.08 -12.55
N ARG A 333 -20.67 -15.75 -12.41
CA ARG A 333 -21.77 -14.94 -12.94
C ARG A 333 -21.92 -15.05 -14.47
N TYR A 334 -20.86 -15.44 -15.18
CA TYR A 334 -20.87 -15.56 -16.64
C TYR A 334 -21.34 -16.93 -17.15
N LEU A 335 -21.64 -17.90 -16.27
CA LEU A 335 -21.94 -19.27 -16.70
C LEU A 335 -23.13 -19.35 -17.66
N LYS A 336 -24.18 -18.53 -17.45
CA LYS A 336 -25.35 -18.48 -18.33
C LYS A 336 -24.97 -18.01 -19.75
N GLU A 337 -24.15 -16.96 -19.86
CA GLU A 337 -23.68 -16.43 -21.15
C GLU A 337 -22.75 -17.42 -21.85
N VAL A 338 -21.83 -18.04 -21.11
CA VAL A 338 -20.91 -19.07 -21.63
C VAL A 338 -21.68 -20.29 -22.17
N LYS A 339 -22.73 -20.75 -21.49
CA LYS A 339 -23.59 -21.84 -21.98
C LYS A 339 -24.35 -21.49 -23.26
N LYS A 340 -24.78 -20.22 -23.42
CA LYS A 340 -25.37 -19.77 -24.70
C LYS A 340 -24.35 -19.84 -25.83
N MET A 341 -23.12 -19.38 -25.59
CA MET A 341 -22.03 -19.47 -26.58
C MET A 341 -21.66 -20.93 -26.90
N GLN A 342 -21.83 -21.86 -25.95
CA GLN A 342 -21.56 -23.28 -26.17
C GLN A 342 -22.45 -23.89 -27.26
N ALA A 343 -23.68 -23.41 -27.46
CA ALA A 343 -24.57 -23.91 -28.50
C ALA A 343 -23.97 -23.72 -29.91
N LEU A 344 -23.12 -22.70 -30.10
CA LEU A 344 -22.42 -22.44 -31.36
C LEU A 344 -21.31 -23.47 -31.65
N CYS A 345 -20.94 -24.30 -30.67
CA CYS A 345 -19.88 -25.31 -30.82
C CYS A 345 -20.35 -26.61 -31.51
N HIS A 346 -21.64 -26.75 -31.79
CA HIS A 346 -22.25 -27.94 -32.37
C HIS A 346 -22.67 -27.76 -33.84
N VAL A 347 -22.31 -26.63 -34.45
CA VAL A 347 -22.76 -26.23 -35.80
C VAL A 347 -21.72 -26.56 -36.89
N ASP A 348 -20.58 -27.14 -36.53
CA ASP A 348 -19.47 -27.44 -37.45
C ASP A 348 -19.42 -28.92 -37.88
#